data_AF-A0A267F1N5-F1
#
_entry.id   AF-A0A267F1N5-F1
#
_cell.length_a   1.000
_cell.length_b   1.000
_cell.length_c   1.000
_cell.angle_alpha   90.00
_cell.angle_beta   90.00
_cell.angle_gamma   90.00
#
_symmetry.space_group_name_H-M   'P 1'
#
loop_
_entity.id
_entity.type
_entity.pdbx_description
1 polymer ?
#
loop_
_entity_poly.entity_id
_entity_poly.type
_entity_poly.pdbx_seq_one_letter_code
_entity_poly.pdbx_strand_id
1 'polypeptide(L)'
;TTALLIVMGLPGCGKTTLCSSLCRSPLLPAASAPDSATIRCHHVEFDSFVPDSAVQIGANYDSDEASSWKLARQALLKSLDKLLCRLVNGSKTYFSDDDDASLEPDLTGLMTEAEMKPADWGRVILLDDNFYYASMRHAVFQLARHYSCGFGTVYLKASLAQLKLVNSIRDKPVPPAVIDRMWERLEAPNPERNPWEKFVCLFGQSDLGFLDSAGHYSDSSVNGRLHSLIRDCLANPFEPPADPELAAKQAAEAREVCSMSLLHQADLRLRAIVSDWLATQSESEKAELGKLAATNKRAVMSALTSGKLKVPAPLNSFSPDKKDALDKFLMENFSLPTAN
;
A
#
# COMPACT_ATOMS: atom_id res chain seq x y z
N THR A 1 24.44 -2.69 -4.82
CA THR A 1 23.41 -2.15 -3.90
C THR A 1 22.05 -2.19 -4.56
N THR A 2 20.98 -2.44 -3.81
CA THR A 2 19.61 -2.52 -4.34
C THR A 2 18.73 -1.46 -3.67
N ALA A 3 17.80 -0.86 -4.40
CA ALA A 3 16.79 0.05 -3.89
C ALA A 3 15.39 -0.37 -4.32
N LEU A 4 14.42 -0.24 -3.42
CA LEU A 4 13.00 -0.37 -3.70
C LEU A 4 12.39 1.02 -3.87
N LEU A 5 11.81 1.28 -5.03
CA LEU A 5 11.12 2.54 -5.31
C LEU A 5 9.64 2.25 -5.51
N ILE A 6 8.80 2.74 -4.60
CA ILE A 6 7.36 2.69 -4.79
C ILE A 6 6.92 3.85 -5.67
N VAL A 7 6.12 3.56 -6.69
CA VAL A 7 5.46 4.58 -7.51
C VAL A 7 4.02 4.62 -7.06
N MET A 8 3.62 5.68 -6.36
CA MET A 8 2.31 5.82 -5.74
C MET A 8 1.47 6.88 -6.41
N GLY A 9 0.15 6.69 -6.33
CA GLY A 9 -0.82 7.60 -6.92
C GLY A 9 -2.10 6.87 -7.34
N LEU A 10 -3.17 7.64 -7.48
CA LEU A 10 -4.50 7.08 -7.73
C LEU A 10 -4.64 6.53 -9.16
N PRO A 11 -5.65 5.68 -9.42
CA PRO A 11 -5.88 5.15 -10.76
C PRO A 11 -6.00 6.29 -11.80
N GLY A 12 -5.17 6.24 -12.85
CA GLY A 12 -5.16 7.24 -13.92
C GLY A 12 -4.10 8.34 -13.78
N CYS A 13 -3.26 8.32 -12.73
CA CYS A 13 -2.20 9.33 -12.56
C CYS A 13 -0.91 9.05 -13.36
N GLY A 14 -0.84 7.96 -14.14
CA GLY A 14 0.30 7.68 -15.03
C GLY A 14 1.46 6.87 -14.43
N LYS A 15 1.25 6.09 -13.35
CA LYS A 15 2.30 5.29 -12.70
C LYS A 15 3.00 4.31 -13.66
N THR A 16 2.22 3.45 -14.31
CA THR A 16 2.73 2.45 -15.26
C THR A 16 3.46 3.08 -16.43
N THR A 17 2.98 4.24 -16.89
CA THR A 17 3.64 5.06 -17.91
C THR A 17 5.01 5.55 -17.45
N LEU A 18 5.11 6.07 -16.22
CA LEU A 18 6.37 6.51 -15.62
C LEU A 18 7.34 5.34 -15.46
N CYS A 19 6.89 4.21 -14.91
CA CYS A 19 7.72 3.01 -14.72
C CYS A 19 8.26 2.49 -16.06
N SER A 20 7.41 2.42 -17.08
CA SER A 20 7.80 2.00 -18.42
C SER A 20 8.81 2.94 -19.05
N SER A 21 8.64 4.25 -18.88
CA SER A 21 9.59 5.27 -19.36
C SER A 21 10.96 5.09 -18.70
N LEU A 22 10.98 4.88 -17.38
CA LEU A 22 12.20 4.74 -16.61
C LEU A 22 12.98 3.46 -16.94
N CYS A 23 12.29 2.34 -17.18
CA CYS A 23 12.93 1.08 -17.60
C CYS A 23 13.52 1.16 -19.03
N ARG A 24 13.03 2.05 -19.89
CA ARG A 24 13.54 2.24 -21.25
C ARG A 24 14.75 3.17 -21.31
N SER A 25 14.90 4.05 -20.32
CA SER A 25 16.00 5.00 -20.25
C SER A 25 17.20 4.40 -19.50
N PRO A 26 18.43 4.49 -20.04
CA PRO A 26 19.62 4.06 -19.30
C PRO A 26 19.79 4.92 -18.05
N LEU A 27 19.64 4.27 -16.89
CA LEU A 27 19.88 4.92 -15.60
C LEU A 27 21.39 5.07 -15.38
N LEU A 28 21.91 6.26 -15.65
CA LEU A 28 23.31 6.58 -15.42
C LEU A 28 23.59 6.80 -13.92
N PRO A 29 24.71 6.26 -13.40
CA PRO A 29 25.19 6.55 -12.07
C PRO A 29 25.71 8.00 -11.94
N ALA A 30 26.35 8.34 -10.82
CA ALA A 30 26.94 9.66 -10.62
C ALA A 30 27.86 10.08 -11.79
N ALA A 31 28.02 11.39 -12.03
CA ALA A 31 28.82 11.90 -13.15
C ALA A 31 30.30 11.46 -13.16
N SER A 32 30.78 10.88 -12.06
CA SER A 32 32.11 10.29 -11.92
C SER A 32 32.19 8.81 -12.34
N ALA A 33 31.09 8.20 -12.77
CA ALA A 33 31.05 6.81 -13.18
C ALA A 33 31.55 6.63 -14.63
N PRO A 34 32.16 5.49 -14.98
CA PRO A 34 32.55 5.21 -16.35
C PRO A 34 31.33 5.16 -17.27
N ASP A 35 31.49 5.53 -18.55
CA ASP A 35 30.40 5.62 -19.55
C ASP A 35 29.61 4.32 -19.74
N SER A 36 30.19 3.17 -19.34
CA SER A 36 29.55 1.85 -19.41
C SER A 36 28.73 1.48 -18.16
N ALA A 37 28.77 2.28 -17.11
CA ALA A 37 28.08 1.98 -15.86
C ALA A 37 26.60 2.30 -15.95
N THR A 38 25.77 1.33 -15.60
CA THR A 38 24.31 1.49 -15.58
C THR A 38 23.71 0.93 -14.30
N ILE A 39 22.65 1.58 -13.83
CA ILE A 39 21.79 1.06 -12.78
C ILE A 39 20.73 0.19 -13.47
N ARG A 40 20.60 -1.07 -13.03
CA ARG A 40 19.57 -1.98 -13.58
C ARG A 40 18.20 -1.60 -13.02
N CYS A 41 17.19 -1.56 -13.88
CA CYS A 41 15.83 -1.17 -13.51
C CYS A 41 14.86 -2.32 -13.80
N HIS A 42 14.08 -2.70 -12.79
CA HIS A 42 13.06 -3.76 -12.90
C HIS A 42 11.72 -3.21 -12.46
N HIS A 43 10.65 -3.50 -13.19
CA HIS A 43 9.30 -3.00 -12.90
C HIS A 43 8.39 -4.16 -12.51
N VAL A 44 7.75 -4.03 -11.34
CA VAL A 44 6.76 -4.96 -10.80
C VAL A 44 5.42 -4.24 -10.73
N GLU A 45 4.49 -4.64 -11.58
CA GLU A 45 3.12 -4.12 -11.60
C GLU A 45 2.20 -4.99 -10.75
N PHE A 46 1.70 -4.45 -9.63
CA PHE A 46 0.86 -5.20 -8.70
C PHE A 46 -0.45 -5.64 -9.33
N ASP A 47 -1.04 -4.77 -10.16
CA ASP A 47 -2.32 -5.00 -10.82
C ASP A 47 -2.29 -6.23 -11.75
N SER A 48 -1.12 -6.62 -12.29
CA SER A 48 -0.95 -7.79 -13.16
C SER A 48 -1.11 -9.13 -12.43
N PHE A 49 -1.00 -9.12 -11.11
CA PHE A 49 -1.07 -10.33 -10.27
C PHE A 49 -2.41 -10.46 -9.54
N VAL A 50 -3.32 -9.51 -9.75
CA VAL A 50 -4.67 -9.57 -9.21
C VAL A 50 -5.58 -10.25 -10.24
N PRO A 51 -6.34 -11.31 -9.88
CA PRO A 51 -7.31 -11.93 -10.77
C PRO A 51 -8.33 -10.91 -11.31
N ASP A 52 -8.66 -10.99 -12.61
CA ASP A 52 -9.64 -10.11 -13.27
C ASP A 52 -11.01 -10.07 -12.54
N SER A 53 -11.36 -11.14 -11.82
CA SER A 53 -12.58 -11.22 -11.00
C SER A 53 -12.63 -10.21 -9.86
N ALA A 54 -11.48 -9.75 -9.35
CA ALA A 54 -11.40 -8.73 -8.30
C ALA A 54 -11.50 -7.28 -8.86
N VAL A 55 -11.33 -7.10 -10.18
CA VAL A 55 -11.33 -5.78 -10.84
C VAL A 55 -12.76 -5.28 -11.11
N GLN A 56 -13.72 -6.20 -11.33
CA GLN A 56 -15.11 -5.85 -11.67
C GLN A 56 -15.98 -5.43 -10.47
N ILE A 57 -15.54 -5.66 -9.23
CA ILE A 57 -16.37 -5.52 -8.03
C ILE A 57 -15.79 -4.48 -7.04
N GLY A 58 -15.10 -3.47 -7.56
CA GLY A 58 -14.73 -2.27 -6.77
C GLY A 58 -15.94 -1.47 -6.23
N ALA A 59 -17.18 -1.85 -6.56
CA ALA A 59 -18.39 -1.14 -6.16
C ALA A 59 -18.72 -1.30 -4.66
N ASN A 60 -18.51 -2.49 -4.06
CA ASN A 60 -18.85 -2.78 -2.66
C ASN A 60 -17.61 -3.19 -1.85
N TYR A 61 -16.88 -2.20 -1.34
CA TYR A 61 -15.65 -2.36 -0.54
C TYR A 61 -15.87 -2.92 0.90
N ASP A 62 -16.98 -3.60 1.18
CA ASP A 62 -17.34 -4.08 2.53
C ASP A 62 -17.57 -5.61 2.64
N SER A 63 -17.30 -6.41 1.60
CA SER A 63 -17.37 -7.87 1.70
C SER A 63 -16.31 -8.55 0.84
N ASP A 64 -15.62 -9.54 1.43
CA ASP A 64 -14.77 -10.62 0.91
C ASP A 64 -13.77 -10.38 -0.25
N GLU A 65 -13.97 -9.49 -1.21
CA GLU A 65 -13.06 -9.29 -2.37
C GLU A 65 -11.96 -8.25 -2.11
N ALA A 66 -12.17 -7.36 -1.14
CA ALA A 66 -11.08 -6.60 -0.52
C ALA A 66 -10.05 -7.52 0.15
N SER A 67 -10.45 -8.76 0.49
CA SER A 67 -9.52 -9.80 0.94
C SER A 67 -8.68 -10.32 -0.23
N SER A 68 -9.25 -10.56 -1.41
CA SER A 68 -8.51 -11.07 -2.59
C SER A 68 -7.41 -10.12 -3.05
N TRP A 69 -7.69 -8.82 -3.17
CA TRP A 69 -6.65 -7.84 -3.50
C TRP A 69 -5.56 -7.77 -2.42
N LYS A 70 -5.96 -7.82 -1.14
CA LYS A 70 -5.03 -7.82 -0.01
C LYS A 70 -4.15 -9.08 0.01
N LEU A 71 -4.73 -10.24 -0.28
CA LEU A 71 -4.06 -11.54 -0.37
C LEU A 71 -3.09 -11.56 -1.55
N ALA A 72 -3.52 -11.13 -2.74
CA ALA A 72 -2.66 -11.03 -3.92
C ALA A 72 -1.47 -10.10 -3.67
N ARG A 73 -1.72 -8.92 -3.07
CA ARG A 73 -0.64 -8.01 -2.65
C ARG A 73 0.31 -8.66 -1.65
N GLN A 74 -0.22 -9.37 -0.65
CA GLN A 74 0.61 -10.06 0.34
C GLN A 74 1.45 -11.17 -0.29
N ALA A 75 0.87 -11.94 -1.20
CA ALA A 75 1.57 -12.98 -1.95
C ALA A 75 2.70 -12.40 -2.80
N LEU A 76 2.44 -11.29 -3.50
CA LEU A 76 3.48 -10.58 -4.27
C LEU A 76 4.59 -10.01 -3.37
N LEU A 77 4.27 -9.52 -2.18
CA LEU A 77 5.28 -9.10 -1.20
C LEU A 77 6.14 -10.29 -0.73
N LYS A 78 5.57 -11.49 -0.56
CA LYS A 78 6.33 -12.73 -0.26
C LYS A 78 7.23 -13.12 -1.43
N SER A 79 6.77 -13.00 -2.67
CA SER A 79 7.61 -13.22 -3.85
C SER A 79 8.76 -12.21 -3.93
N LEU A 80 8.47 -10.94 -3.65
CA LEU A 80 9.49 -9.88 -3.60
C LEU A 80 10.51 -10.14 -2.49
N ASP A 81 10.07 -10.61 -1.33
CA ASP A 81 10.92 -11.02 -0.21
C ASP A 81 11.89 -12.15 -0.62
N LYS A 82 11.36 -13.21 -1.25
CA LYS A 82 12.18 -14.31 -1.80
C LYS A 82 13.17 -13.83 -2.86
N LEU A 83 12.74 -12.93 -3.75
CA LEU A 83 13.62 -12.33 -4.75
C LEU A 83 14.76 -11.57 -4.06
N LEU A 84 14.44 -10.64 -3.15
CA LEU A 84 15.44 -9.84 -2.43
C LEU A 84 16.43 -10.72 -1.66
N CYS A 85 15.95 -11.77 -0.97
CA CYS A 85 16.80 -12.74 -0.29
C CYS A 85 17.86 -13.34 -1.23
N ARG A 86 17.46 -13.72 -2.45
CA ARG A 86 18.41 -14.22 -3.47
C ARG A 86 19.36 -13.14 -3.94
N LEU A 87 18.87 -11.92 -4.16
CA LEU A 87 19.67 -10.82 -4.72
C LEU A 87 20.77 -10.31 -3.80
N VAL A 88 20.52 -10.30 -2.49
CA VAL A 88 21.49 -9.84 -1.49
C VAL A 88 22.26 -10.98 -0.84
N ASN A 89 22.11 -12.22 -1.35
CA ASN A 89 22.65 -13.44 -0.73
C ASN A 89 22.24 -13.58 0.75
N GLY A 90 21.01 -13.20 1.07
CA GLY A 90 20.45 -13.32 2.41
C GLY A 90 20.25 -14.78 2.81
N SER A 91 20.40 -15.06 4.10
CA SER A 91 20.24 -16.41 4.66
C SER A 91 18.80 -16.73 5.08
N LYS A 92 17.95 -15.71 5.25
CA LYS A 92 16.59 -15.84 5.77
C LYS A 92 15.66 -14.79 5.18
N THR A 93 14.47 -15.23 4.79
CA THR A 93 13.37 -14.38 4.34
C THR A 93 12.78 -13.54 5.48
N TYR A 94 12.16 -12.40 5.15
CA TYR A 94 11.46 -11.56 6.12
C TYR A 94 10.14 -12.19 6.56
N PHE A 95 9.38 -12.73 5.62
CA PHE A 95 8.17 -13.49 5.90
C PHE A 95 8.53 -14.94 6.21
N SER A 96 7.78 -15.55 7.13
CA SER A 96 7.85 -16.99 7.35
C SER A 96 7.42 -17.73 6.09
N ASP A 97 8.07 -18.86 5.83
CA ASP A 97 7.54 -19.87 4.93
C ASP A 97 6.27 -20.44 5.57
N ASP A 98 5.12 -19.87 5.21
CA ASP A 98 3.83 -20.55 5.43
C ASP A 98 3.66 -21.58 4.30
N ASP A 99 2.99 -22.70 4.59
CA ASP A 99 2.85 -23.83 3.66
C ASP A 99 2.13 -23.52 2.34
N ASP A 100 1.45 -22.37 2.21
CA ASP A 100 0.69 -22.03 1.01
C ASP A 100 1.48 -21.14 0.02
N ALA A 101 2.55 -21.71 -0.53
CA ALA A 101 3.32 -21.10 -1.61
C ALA A 101 2.54 -21.06 -2.95
N SER A 102 1.36 -21.66 -3.03
CA SER A 102 0.61 -21.83 -4.29
C SER A 102 0.01 -20.53 -4.83
N LEU A 103 -0.15 -19.53 -3.97
CA LEU A 103 -0.68 -18.20 -4.32
C LEU A 103 0.40 -17.18 -4.66
N GLU A 104 1.67 -17.51 -4.43
CA GLU A 104 2.79 -16.59 -4.66
C GLU A 104 3.15 -16.51 -6.14
N PRO A 105 3.08 -15.33 -6.77
CA PRO A 105 3.45 -15.20 -8.18
C PRO A 105 4.96 -15.42 -8.34
N ASP A 106 5.35 -16.11 -9.41
CA ASP A 106 6.75 -16.32 -9.71
C ASP A 106 7.38 -15.06 -10.31
N LEU A 107 8.30 -14.46 -9.57
CA LEU A 107 9.10 -13.30 -10.02
C LEU A 107 10.43 -13.71 -10.66
N THR A 108 10.72 -15.01 -10.87
CA THR A 108 11.96 -15.44 -11.53
C THR A 108 12.07 -14.89 -12.95
N GLY A 109 10.95 -14.73 -13.66
CA GLY A 109 10.89 -14.12 -15.00
C GLY A 109 11.15 -12.61 -15.03
N LEU A 110 11.22 -11.94 -13.87
CA LEU A 110 11.50 -10.50 -13.80
C LEU A 110 12.94 -10.16 -14.22
N MET A 111 13.84 -11.14 -14.10
CA MET A 111 15.28 -10.95 -14.24
C MET A 111 15.93 -12.16 -14.89
N THR A 112 16.78 -11.93 -15.88
CA THR A 112 17.63 -12.97 -16.45
C THR A 112 18.72 -13.41 -15.47
N GLU A 113 19.29 -14.61 -15.66
CA GLU A 113 20.44 -15.07 -14.86
C GLU A 113 21.62 -14.09 -14.88
N ALA A 114 21.83 -13.41 -16.02
CA ALA A 114 22.86 -12.37 -16.14
C ALA A 114 22.53 -11.15 -15.28
N GLU A 115 21.27 -10.74 -15.23
CA GLU A 115 20.82 -9.61 -14.42
C GLU A 115 20.78 -9.94 -12.93
N MET A 116 20.64 -11.22 -12.55
CA MET A 116 20.71 -11.68 -11.15
C MET A 116 22.08 -11.44 -10.51
N LYS A 117 23.15 -11.42 -11.31
CA LYS A 117 24.51 -11.10 -10.82
C LYS A 117 24.56 -9.71 -10.17
N PRO A 118 25.53 -9.44 -9.27
CA PRO A 118 25.75 -8.10 -8.74
C PRO A 118 25.82 -7.06 -9.87
N ALA A 119 25.18 -5.91 -9.67
CA ALA A 119 25.26 -4.78 -10.58
C ALA A 119 26.38 -3.84 -10.09
N ASP A 120 27.24 -3.40 -11.00
CA ASP A 120 28.44 -2.60 -10.69
C ASP A 120 28.10 -1.30 -9.96
N TRP A 121 26.96 -0.68 -10.31
CA TRP A 121 26.51 0.59 -9.73
C TRP A 121 25.19 0.52 -8.98
N GLY A 122 24.49 -0.61 -9.07
CA GLY A 122 23.30 -0.89 -8.31
C GLY A 122 22.07 -1.23 -9.14
N ARG A 123 20.96 -1.39 -8.43
CA ARG A 123 19.69 -1.85 -8.98
C ARG A 123 18.53 -1.14 -8.33
N VAL A 124 17.52 -0.79 -9.11
CA VAL A 124 16.23 -0.34 -8.63
C VAL A 124 15.14 -1.33 -9.02
N ILE A 125 14.26 -1.63 -8.08
CA ILE A 125 13.00 -2.34 -8.32
C ILE A 125 11.87 -1.34 -8.11
N LEU A 126 11.18 -1.00 -9.20
CA LEU A 126 10.01 -0.14 -9.23
C LEU A 126 8.78 -0.97 -8.89
N LEU A 127 8.06 -0.57 -7.85
CA LEU A 127 6.81 -1.20 -7.43
C LEU A 127 5.66 -0.27 -7.84
N ASP A 128 4.84 -0.73 -8.79
CA ASP A 128 3.70 0.01 -9.32
C ASP A 128 2.41 -0.52 -8.70
N ASP A 129 1.85 0.29 -7.80
CA ASP A 129 0.58 0.07 -7.12
C ASP A 129 0.03 1.44 -6.68
N ASN A 130 -1.20 1.52 -6.20
CA ASN A 130 -1.75 2.78 -5.70
C ASN A 130 -1.05 3.30 -4.43
N PHE A 131 -0.55 2.41 -3.56
CA PHE A 131 0.15 2.72 -2.30
C PHE A 131 -0.53 3.83 -1.47
N TYR A 132 -1.87 3.83 -1.44
CA TYR A 132 -2.63 4.97 -0.93
C TYR A 132 -2.68 5.06 0.60
N TYR A 133 -2.45 3.96 1.33
CA TYR A 133 -2.25 4.00 2.78
C TYR A 133 -0.76 3.93 3.15
N ALA A 134 -0.38 4.62 4.22
CA ALA A 134 0.99 4.58 4.75
C ALA A 134 1.41 3.17 5.17
N SER A 135 0.47 2.34 5.66
CA SER A 135 0.75 0.95 6.03
C SER A 135 1.19 0.09 4.84
N MET A 136 0.69 0.34 3.63
CA MET A 136 1.10 -0.36 2.41
C MET A 136 2.55 -0.02 2.06
N ARG A 137 2.92 1.27 2.18
CA ARG A 137 4.28 1.75 1.93
C ARG A 137 5.25 1.26 3.00
N HIS A 138 4.82 1.25 4.26
CA HIS A 138 5.61 0.75 5.37
C HIS A 138 5.96 -0.73 5.21
N ALA A 139 5.05 -1.56 4.68
CA ALA A 139 5.33 -2.98 4.41
C ALA A 139 6.51 -3.16 3.44
N VAL A 140 6.58 -2.35 2.38
CA VAL A 140 7.72 -2.34 1.45
C VAL A 140 8.99 -1.80 2.13
N PHE A 141 8.87 -0.72 2.90
CA PHE A 141 9.99 -0.17 3.66
C PHE A 141 10.60 -1.22 4.62
N GLN A 142 9.78 -2.03 5.29
CA GLN A 142 10.26 -3.10 6.16
C GLN A 142 11.09 -4.14 5.40
N LEU A 143 10.67 -4.52 4.18
CA LEU A 143 11.46 -5.38 3.31
C LEU A 143 12.79 -4.71 2.94
N ALA A 144 12.76 -3.44 2.52
CA ALA A 144 13.98 -2.71 2.19
C ALA A 144 14.95 -2.69 3.38
N ARG A 145 14.46 -2.39 4.58
CA ARG A 145 15.24 -2.35 5.81
C ARG A 145 15.81 -3.72 6.21
N HIS A 146 15.03 -4.80 6.04
CA HIS A 146 15.48 -6.16 6.35
C HIS A 146 16.68 -6.58 5.50
N TYR A 147 16.73 -6.15 4.24
CA TYR A 147 17.77 -6.52 3.29
C TYR A 147 18.84 -5.43 3.08
N SER A 148 18.96 -4.45 3.98
CA SER A 148 19.89 -3.31 3.83
C SER A 148 19.81 -2.64 2.45
N CYS A 149 18.58 -2.44 1.96
CA CYS A 149 18.29 -1.83 0.67
C CYS A 149 17.90 -0.35 0.85
N GLY A 150 18.11 0.43 -0.22
CA GLY A 150 17.52 1.77 -0.34
C GLY A 150 16.00 1.71 -0.44
N PHE A 151 15.32 2.76 0.02
CA PHE A 151 13.87 2.90 -0.12
C PHE A 151 13.51 4.33 -0.51
N GLY A 152 12.63 4.47 -1.50
CA GLY A 152 12.15 5.78 -1.95
C GLY A 152 10.73 5.73 -2.49
N THR A 153 10.09 6.90 -2.53
CA THR A 153 8.72 7.07 -3.02
C THR A 153 8.68 8.07 -4.16
N VAL A 154 8.11 7.67 -5.28
CA VAL A 154 7.68 8.59 -6.33
C VAL A 154 6.17 8.80 -6.19
N TYR A 155 5.75 10.02 -5.88
CA TYR A 155 4.33 10.34 -5.73
C TYR A 155 3.83 11.13 -6.93
N LEU A 156 2.93 10.51 -7.70
CA LEU A 156 2.22 11.14 -8.81
C LEU A 156 0.91 11.74 -8.31
N LYS A 157 0.91 13.06 -8.10
CA LYS A 157 -0.25 13.81 -7.62
C LYS A 157 -1.04 14.38 -8.80
N ALA A 158 -2.26 13.89 -8.96
CA ALA A 158 -3.24 14.41 -9.91
C ALA A 158 -4.41 15.07 -9.15
N SER A 159 -5.25 15.85 -9.84
CA SER A 159 -6.52 16.32 -9.26
C SER A 159 -7.64 15.28 -9.46
N LEU A 160 -8.67 15.33 -8.61
CA LEU A 160 -9.85 14.46 -8.74
C LEU A 160 -10.50 14.55 -10.13
N ALA A 161 -10.60 15.76 -10.69
CA ALA A 161 -11.16 15.98 -12.02
C ALA A 161 -10.34 15.28 -13.11
N GLN A 162 -9.00 15.33 -13.02
CA GLN A 162 -8.11 14.65 -13.97
C GLN A 162 -8.21 13.14 -13.85
N LEU A 163 -8.20 12.61 -12.62
CA LEU A 163 -8.33 11.18 -12.39
C LEU A 163 -9.62 10.65 -13.00
N LYS A 164 -10.74 11.37 -12.84
CA LYS A 164 -12.03 11.02 -13.47
C LYS A 164 -11.97 11.08 -15.00
N LEU A 165 -11.38 12.13 -15.56
CA LEU A 165 -11.23 12.30 -17.01
C LEU A 165 -10.40 11.17 -17.61
N VAL A 166 -9.20 10.93 -17.08
CA VAL A 166 -8.33 9.84 -17.55
C VAL A 166 -9.03 8.50 -17.36
N ASN A 167 -9.66 8.27 -16.20
CA ASN A 167 -10.39 7.03 -15.95
C ASN A 167 -11.50 6.77 -16.97
N SER A 168 -12.22 7.79 -17.45
CA SER A 168 -13.27 7.60 -18.47
C SER A 168 -12.77 7.13 -19.84
N ILE A 169 -11.48 7.30 -20.13
CA ILE A 169 -10.86 6.90 -21.41
C ILE A 169 -9.95 5.67 -21.27
N ARG A 170 -9.90 5.06 -20.08
CA ARG A 170 -9.13 3.82 -19.85
C ARG A 170 -9.83 2.63 -20.47
N ASP A 171 -9.04 1.64 -20.88
CA ASP A 171 -9.53 0.35 -21.37
C ASP A 171 -10.41 -0.38 -20.33
N LYS A 172 -9.94 -0.41 -19.07
CA LYS A 172 -10.69 -0.93 -17.92
C LYS A 172 -10.95 0.21 -16.91
N PRO A 173 -12.05 0.99 -17.05
CA PRO A 173 -12.38 2.07 -16.14
C PRO A 173 -12.92 1.53 -14.81
N VAL A 174 -12.54 2.15 -13.69
CA VAL A 174 -13.20 1.87 -12.40
C VAL A 174 -14.41 2.78 -12.20
N PRO A 175 -15.44 2.39 -11.41
CA PRO A 175 -16.58 3.25 -11.16
C PRO A 175 -16.15 4.60 -10.56
N PRO A 176 -16.72 5.75 -10.97
CA PRO A 176 -16.31 7.07 -10.48
C PRO A 176 -16.34 7.22 -8.95
N ALA A 177 -17.32 6.58 -8.28
CA ALA A 177 -17.42 6.55 -6.83
C ALA A 177 -16.25 5.81 -6.14
N VAL A 178 -15.54 4.93 -6.85
CA VAL A 178 -14.27 4.34 -6.36
C VAL A 178 -13.18 5.40 -6.35
N ILE A 179 -13.04 6.18 -7.42
CA ILE A 179 -12.06 7.27 -7.50
C ILE A 179 -12.31 8.29 -6.39
N ASP A 180 -13.56 8.69 -6.16
CA ASP A 180 -13.93 9.60 -5.07
C ASP A 180 -13.52 9.06 -3.70
N ARG A 181 -13.89 7.80 -3.40
CA ARG A 181 -13.52 7.16 -2.12
C ARG A 181 -12.01 7.00 -1.94
N MET A 182 -11.29 6.65 -3.01
CA MET A 182 -9.83 6.52 -2.95
C MET A 182 -9.15 7.88 -2.79
N TRP A 183 -9.70 8.92 -3.41
CA TRP A 183 -9.25 10.31 -3.25
C TRP A 183 -9.34 10.78 -1.81
N GLU A 184 -10.48 10.56 -1.16
CA GLU A 184 -10.71 10.93 0.23
C GLU A 184 -9.82 10.18 1.22
N ARG A 185 -9.40 8.95 0.87
CA ARG A 185 -8.61 8.06 1.74
C ARG A 185 -7.11 8.09 1.47
N LEU A 186 -6.65 8.81 0.44
CA LEU A 186 -5.24 8.87 0.09
C LEU A 186 -4.43 9.54 1.20
N GLU A 187 -3.53 8.79 1.83
CA GLU A 187 -2.55 9.28 2.78
C GLU A 187 -1.27 9.64 2.04
N ALA A 188 -1.07 10.93 1.73
CA ALA A 188 0.16 11.40 1.10
C ALA A 188 1.41 11.06 1.96
N PRO A 189 2.59 10.86 1.34
CA PRO A 189 3.84 10.70 2.08
C PRO A 189 4.07 11.87 3.04
N ASN A 190 4.48 11.56 4.26
CA ASN A 190 4.71 12.56 5.29
C ASN A 190 6.01 12.24 6.03
N PRO A 191 7.17 12.73 5.54
CA PRO A 191 8.47 12.46 6.15
C PRO A 191 8.61 12.99 7.58
N GLU A 192 7.84 14.03 7.96
CA GLU A 192 7.85 14.58 9.31
C GLU A 192 7.22 13.62 10.31
N ARG A 193 6.08 13.02 9.94
CA ARG A 193 5.37 12.03 10.77
C ARG A 193 6.02 10.64 10.67
N ASN A 194 6.54 10.31 9.49
CA ASN A 194 7.11 9.02 9.13
C ASN A 194 8.55 9.23 8.63
N PRO A 195 9.56 9.29 9.50
CA PRO A 195 10.95 9.52 9.07
C PRO A 195 11.50 8.49 8.08
N TRP A 196 10.90 7.30 8.01
CA TRP A 196 11.21 6.26 7.02
C TRP A 196 10.77 6.61 5.59
N GLU A 197 9.86 7.58 5.43
CA GLU A 197 9.48 8.19 4.13
C GLU A 197 10.43 9.33 3.75
N LYS A 198 11.70 9.29 4.14
CA LYS A 198 12.67 10.38 3.91
C LYS A 198 12.84 10.74 2.43
N PHE A 199 12.93 9.74 1.57
CA PHE A 199 13.23 9.92 0.14
C PHE A 199 11.93 9.95 -0.66
N VAL A 200 11.41 11.14 -0.94
CA VAL A 200 10.17 11.34 -1.70
C VAL A 200 10.43 12.28 -2.88
N CYS A 201 10.03 11.86 -4.08
CA CYS A 201 9.96 12.72 -5.25
C CYS A 201 8.50 12.92 -5.65
N LEU A 202 8.02 14.16 -5.58
CA LEU A 202 6.66 14.55 -5.95
C LEU A 202 6.63 15.06 -7.39
N PHE A 203 5.69 14.54 -8.17
CA PHE A 203 5.32 15.08 -9.47
C PHE A 203 3.85 15.46 -9.48
N GLY A 204 3.57 16.73 -9.73
CA GLY A 204 2.25 17.21 -10.11
C GLY A 204 2.01 17.03 -11.61
N GLN A 205 0.80 17.35 -12.05
CA GLN A 205 0.42 17.24 -13.46
C GLN A 205 1.30 18.10 -14.39
N SER A 206 1.63 19.32 -13.97
CA SER A 206 2.47 20.23 -14.76
C SER A 206 3.93 19.77 -14.87
N ASP A 207 4.36 18.87 -13.98
CA ASP A 207 5.71 18.31 -14.04
C ASP A 207 5.81 17.22 -15.12
N LEU A 208 4.74 16.46 -15.35
CA LEU A 208 4.76 15.36 -16.31
C LEU A 208 4.40 15.89 -17.70
N GLY A 209 5.45 16.14 -18.50
CA GLY A 209 5.31 16.48 -19.91
C GLY A 209 4.88 15.30 -20.79
N PHE A 210 4.92 15.51 -22.10
CA PHE A 210 4.67 14.46 -23.08
C PHE A 210 5.84 13.48 -23.15
N LEU A 211 5.53 12.22 -23.46
CA LEU A 211 6.55 11.26 -23.87
C LEU A 211 6.93 11.48 -25.33
N ASP A 212 8.21 11.41 -25.65
CA ASP A 212 8.71 11.35 -27.01
C ASP A 212 8.40 9.97 -27.66
N SER A 213 8.76 9.83 -28.93
CA SER A 213 8.57 8.58 -29.68
C SER A 213 9.33 7.37 -29.10
N ALA A 214 10.38 7.61 -28.30
CA ALA A 214 11.13 6.58 -27.60
C ALA A 214 10.51 6.24 -26.23
N GLY A 215 9.51 7.00 -25.79
CA GLY A 215 8.86 6.82 -24.50
C GLY A 215 9.59 7.50 -23.34
N HIS A 216 10.40 8.53 -23.62
CA HIS A 216 11.05 9.36 -22.60
C HIS A 216 10.27 10.64 -22.36
N TYR A 217 10.23 11.12 -21.12
CA TYR A 217 9.70 12.45 -20.83
C TYR A 217 10.53 13.52 -21.54
N SER A 218 9.85 14.41 -22.28
CA SER A 218 10.50 15.51 -22.99
C SER A 218 11.15 16.52 -22.04
N ASP A 219 10.64 16.64 -20.80
CA ASP A 219 11.24 17.44 -19.76
C ASP A 219 12.37 16.66 -19.05
N SER A 220 13.61 17.07 -19.32
CA SER A 220 14.80 16.51 -18.69
C SER A 220 14.83 16.68 -17.16
N SER A 221 14.03 17.59 -16.60
CA SER A 221 13.87 17.78 -15.15
C SER A 221 13.20 16.58 -14.47
N VAL A 222 12.30 15.88 -15.17
CA VAL A 222 11.62 14.68 -14.64
C VAL A 222 12.64 13.56 -14.44
N ASN A 223 13.38 13.26 -15.51
CA ASN A 223 14.43 12.26 -15.47
C ASN A 223 15.51 12.65 -14.46
N GLY A 224 15.95 13.91 -14.44
CA GLY A 224 16.94 14.38 -13.47
C GLY A 224 16.53 14.16 -12.00
N ARG A 225 15.27 14.47 -11.67
CA ARG A 225 14.72 14.24 -10.31
C ARG A 225 14.62 12.76 -9.96
N LEU A 226 14.16 11.91 -10.89
CA LEU A 226 14.11 10.46 -10.70
C LEU A 226 15.50 9.87 -10.48
N HIS A 227 16.47 10.23 -11.31
CA HIS A 227 17.85 9.79 -11.15
C HIS A 227 18.45 10.27 -9.82
N SER A 228 18.15 11.49 -9.38
CA SER A 228 18.58 11.97 -8.07
C SER A 228 18.02 11.11 -6.94
N LEU A 229 16.71 10.87 -6.95
CA LEU A 229 16.06 10.01 -5.96
C LEU A 229 16.69 8.61 -5.90
N ILE A 230 16.89 7.98 -7.06
CA ILE A 230 17.47 6.63 -7.16
C ILE A 230 18.89 6.61 -6.59
N ARG A 231 19.72 7.61 -6.93
CA ARG A 231 21.09 7.72 -6.38
C ARG A 231 21.07 7.91 -4.87
N ASP A 232 20.19 8.77 -4.36
CA ASP A 232 20.08 9.02 -2.92
C ASP A 232 19.65 7.75 -2.18
N CYS A 233 18.69 6.99 -2.71
CA CYS A 233 18.26 5.73 -2.14
C CYS A 233 19.38 4.68 -2.14
N LEU A 234 20.09 4.54 -3.27
CA LEU A 234 21.19 3.57 -3.40
C LEU A 234 22.39 3.92 -2.50
N ALA A 235 22.66 5.20 -2.28
CA ALA A 235 23.74 5.67 -1.41
C ALA A 235 23.41 5.59 0.09
N ASN A 236 22.12 5.51 0.44
CA ASN A 236 21.64 5.53 1.81
C ASN A 236 20.69 4.36 2.10
N PRO A 237 21.18 3.11 2.10
CA PRO A 237 20.39 1.95 2.49
C PRO A 237 19.93 2.05 3.95
N PHE A 238 18.78 1.45 4.25
CA PHE A 238 18.27 1.37 5.61
C PHE A 238 18.76 0.08 6.27
N GLU A 239 19.48 0.20 7.39
CA GLU A 239 19.99 -0.97 8.09
C GLU A 239 18.90 -1.66 8.93
N PRO A 240 18.96 -3.01 9.06
CA PRO A 240 18.20 -3.74 10.05
C PRO A 240 18.43 -3.19 11.46
N PRO A 241 17.44 -3.31 12.37
CA PRO A 241 17.66 -2.99 13.77
C PRO A 241 18.78 -3.88 14.35
N ALA A 242 19.59 -3.32 15.24
CA ALA A 242 20.73 -4.02 15.84
C ALA A 242 20.34 -5.34 16.55
N ASP A 243 19.12 -5.40 17.10
CA ASP A 243 18.50 -6.61 17.64
C ASP A 243 17.13 -6.83 16.97
N PRO A 244 17.07 -7.64 15.89
CA PRO A 244 15.83 -7.92 15.18
C PRO A 244 14.78 -8.65 16.01
N GLU A 245 15.20 -9.50 16.94
CA GLU A 245 14.28 -10.31 17.75
C GLU A 245 13.60 -9.44 18.80
N LEU A 246 14.37 -8.59 19.48
CA LEU A 246 13.82 -7.60 20.41
C LEU A 246 12.89 -6.61 19.70
N ALA A 247 13.28 -6.11 18.52
CA ALA A 247 12.45 -5.20 17.74
C ALA A 247 11.13 -5.87 17.29
N ALA A 248 11.18 -7.15 16.88
CA ALA A 248 10.00 -7.92 16.52
C ALA A 248 9.09 -8.14 17.73
N LYS A 249 9.65 -8.48 18.90
CA LYS A 249 8.91 -8.62 20.16
C LYS A 249 8.22 -7.33 20.57
N GLN A 250 8.95 -6.21 20.57
CA GLN A 250 8.38 -4.89 20.87
C GLN A 250 7.29 -4.49 19.88
N ALA A 251 7.47 -4.78 18.59
CA ALA A 251 6.45 -4.53 17.57
C ALA A 251 5.21 -5.42 17.78
N ALA A 252 5.38 -6.67 18.18
CA ALA A 252 4.28 -7.58 18.51
C ALA A 252 3.53 -7.11 19.76
N GLU A 253 4.25 -6.72 20.82
CA GLU A 253 3.67 -6.13 22.03
C GLU A 253 2.92 -4.82 21.72
N ALA A 254 3.48 -3.94 20.89
CA ALA A 254 2.81 -2.71 20.47
C ALA A 254 1.55 -2.99 19.62
N ARG A 255 1.58 -4.01 18.75
CA ARG A 255 0.39 -4.47 18.01
C ARG A 255 -0.66 -5.04 18.95
N GLU A 256 -0.25 -5.79 19.98
CA GLU A 256 -1.15 -6.35 20.98
C GLU A 256 -1.79 -5.24 21.84
N VAL A 257 -1.02 -4.24 22.24
CA VAL A 257 -1.56 -3.06 22.95
C VAL A 257 -2.52 -2.28 22.03
N CYS A 258 -2.21 -2.16 20.74
CA CYS A 258 -3.09 -1.52 19.76
C CYS A 258 -4.35 -2.35 19.46
N SER A 259 -4.25 -3.69 19.41
CA SER A 259 -5.40 -4.58 19.25
C SER A 259 -6.30 -4.54 20.49
N MET A 260 -5.71 -4.35 21.67
CA MET A 260 -6.41 -4.10 22.93
C MET A 260 -6.89 -2.65 23.09
N SER A 261 -6.59 -1.76 22.14
CA SER A 261 -7.13 -0.40 22.13
C SER A 261 -8.64 -0.45 22.02
N LEU A 262 -9.30 0.33 22.88
CA LEU A 262 -10.75 0.48 22.91
C LEU A 262 -11.34 0.82 21.54
N LEU A 263 -10.65 1.63 20.73
CA LEU A 263 -11.10 2.00 19.38
C LEU A 263 -11.08 0.81 18.43
N HIS A 264 -10.04 -0.02 18.49
CA HIS A 264 -9.94 -1.21 17.65
C HIS A 264 -11.02 -2.23 18.01
N GLN A 265 -11.20 -2.45 19.31
CA GLN A 265 -12.23 -3.36 19.83
C GLN A 265 -13.63 -2.84 19.49
N ALA A 266 -13.88 -1.53 19.64
CA ALA A 266 -15.15 -0.94 19.23
C ALA A 266 -15.46 -1.17 17.74
N ASP A 267 -14.47 -1.03 16.84
CA ASP A 267 -14.67 -1.31 15.41
C ASP A 267 -14.98 -2.80 15.16
N LEU A 268 -14.24 -3.72 15.78
CA LEU A 268 -14.48 -5.17 15.65
C LEU A 268 -15.87 -5.57 16.16
N ARG A 269 -16.27 -5.07 17.34
CA ARG A 269 -17.58 -5.35 17.92
C ARG A 269 -18.70 -4.76 17.07
N LEU A 270 -18.57 -3.51 16.59
CA LEU A 270 -19.54 -2.90 15.68
C LEU A 270 -19.69 -3.69 14.36
N ARG A 271 -18.59 -4.22 13.80
CA ARG A 271 -18.68 -5.10 12.62
C ARG A 271 -19.45 -6.37 12.93
N ALA A 272 -19.18 -7.03 14.05
CA ALA A 272 -19.91 -8.23 14.46
C ALA A 272 -21.41 -7.94 14.63
N ILE A 273 -21.77 -6.85 15.32
CA ILE A 273 -23.16 -6.42 15.50
C ILE A 273 -23.85 -6.21 14.14
N VAL A 274 -23.18 -5.53 13.19
CA VAL A 274 -23.71 -5.29 11.85
C VAL A 274 -23.85 -6.59 11.06
N SER A 275 -22.86 -7.49 11.12
CA SER A 275 -22.91 -8.79 10.45
C SER A 275 -24.05 -9.66 10.99
N ASP A 276 -24.19 -9.75 12.30
CA ASP A 276 -25.27 -10.51 12.96
C ASP A 276 -26.64 -9.94 12.58
N TRP A 277 -26.78 -8.62 12.57
CA TRP A 277 -28.03 -7.97 12.17
C TRP A 277 -28.33 -8.08 10.67
N LEU A 278 -27.33 -7.96 9.79
CA LEU A 278 -27.51 -8.15 8.34
C LEU A 278 -27.92 -9.58 8.01
N ALA A 279 -27.47 -10.57 8.79
CA ALA A 279 -27.88 -11.96 8.62
C ALA A 279 -29.39 -12.16 8.85
N THR A 280 -30.07 -11.27 9.58
CA THR A 280 -31.52 -11.34 9.80
C THR A 280 -32.35 -10.58 8.76
N GLN A 281 -31.71 -9.91 7.78
CA GLN A 281 -32.40 -9.12 6.74
C GLN A 281 -32.60 -9.92 5.45
N SER A 282 -33.55 -9.51 4.63
CA SER A 282 -33.78 -10.13 3.32
C SER A 282 -32.63 -9.81 2.33
N GLU A 283 -32.32 -10.74 1.42
CA GLU A 283 -31.26 -10.55 0.41
C GLU A 283 -31.44 -9.28 -0.44
N SER A 284 -32.69 -8.91 -0.74
CA SER A 284 -33.00 -7.69 -1.49
C SER A 284 -32.64 -6.40 -0.74
N GLU A 285 -32.62 -6.42 0.60
CA GLU A 285 -32.42 -5.24 1.44
C GLU A 285 -30.98 -5.13 1.96
N LYS A 286 -30.25 -6.25 2.06
CA LYS A 286 -28.88 -6.32 2.61
C LYS A 286 -27.94 -5.28 1.99
N ALA A 287 -28.04 -5.03 0.69
CA ALA A 287 -27.15 -4.07 0.01
C ALA A 287 -27.38 -2.62 0.42
N GLU A 288 -28.64 -2.18 0.57
CA GLU A 288 -28.98 -0.82 1.03
C GLU A 288 -28.73 -0.67 2.53
N LEU A 289 -29.23 -1.62 3.31
CA LEU A 289 -29.08 -1.66 4.76
C LEU A 289 -27.61 -1.72 5.19
N GLY A 290 -26.78 -2.47 4.46
CA GLY A 290 -25.33 -2.53 4.69
C GLY A 290 -24.64 -1.17 4.50
N LYS A 291 -25.01 -0.40 3.48
CA LYS A 291 -24.47 0.95 3.25
C LYS A 291 -24.84 1.92 4.37
N LEU A 292 -26.09 1.85 4.84
CA LEU A 292 -26.57 2.72 5.92
C LEU A 292 -25.91 2.34 7.25
N ALA A 293 -25.80 1.05 7.55
CA ALA A 293 -25.07 0.55 8.73
C ALA A 293 -23.59 0.97 8.71
N ALA A 294 -22.92 0.90 7.56
CA ALA A 294 -21.53 1.35 7.42
C ALA A 294 -21.37 2.87 7.67
N THR A 295 -22.37 3.67 7.28
CA THR A 295 -22.41 5.11 7.52
C THR A 295 -22.57 5.41 9.02
N ASN A 296 -23.53 4.76 9.68
CA ASN A 296 -23.76 4.91 11.12
C ASN A 296 -22.52 4.45 11.91
N LYS A 297 -21.83 3.40 11.46
CA LYS A 297 -20.64 2.87 12.12
C LYS A 297 -19.53 3.93 12.10
N ARG A 298 -19.35 4.57 10.94
CA ARG A 298 -18.37 5.64 10.77
C ARG A 298 -18.66 6.84 11.68
N ALA A 299 -19.93 7.17 11.88
CA ALA A 299 -20.33 8.23 12.80
C ALA A 299 -19.97 7.91 14.26
N VAL A 300 -20.26 6.69 14.73
CA VAL A 300 -19.89 6.22 16.09
C VAL A 300 -18.37 6.22 16.26
N MET A 301 -17.63 5.65 15.30
CA MET A 301 -16.17 5.62 15.35
C MET A 301 -15.54 7.03 15.37
N SER A 302 -16.10 7.98 14.60
CA SER A 302 -15.67 9.37 14.62
C SER A 302 -15.95 10.05 15.97
N ALA A 303 -17.11 9.77 16.58
CA ALA A 303 -17.47 10.29 17.88
C ALA A 303 -16.57 9.75 19.01
N LEU A 304 -16.20 8.46 18.96
CA LEU A 304 -15.23 7.86 19.88
C LEU A 304 -13.84 8.47 19.71
N THR A 305 -13.37 8.60 18.47
CA THR A 305 -12.03 9.14 18.15
C THR A 305 -11.88 10.60 18.56
N SER A 306 -12.93 11.40 18.38
CA SER A 306 -12.95 12.82 18.78
C SER A 306 -13.26 13.05 20.27
N GLY A 307 -13.54 11.99 21.04
CA GLY A 307 -13.93 12.08 22.44
C GLY A 307 -15.32 12.66 22.69
N LYS A 308 -16.13 12.90 21.64
CA LYS A 308 -17.53 13.31 21.75
C LYS A 308 -18.39 12.21 22.39
N LEU A 309 -18.11 10.95 22.06
CA LEU A 309 -18.68 9.79 22.73
C LEU A 309 -17.67 9.25 23.74
N LYS A 310 -17.97 9.40 25.02
CA LYS A 310 -17.11 8.92 26.12
C LYS A 310 -17.57 7.54 26.58
N VAL A 311 -16.67 6.57 26.51
CA VAL A 311 -16.91 5.25 27.07
C VAL A 311 -16.76 5.32 28.59
N PRO A 312 -17.77 4.90 29.38
CA PRO A 312 -17.74 5.01 30.83
C PRO A 312 -16.70 4.07 31.46
N ALA A 313 -16.14 4.43 32.62
CA ALA A 313 -15.33 3.50 33.40
C ALA A 313 -16.23 2.38 33.97
N PRO A 314 -15.79 1.11 34.00
CA PRO A 314 -14.44 0.62 33.69
C PRO A 314 -14.22 0.21 32.21
N LEU A 315 -15.16 0.48 31.30
CA LEU A 315 -15.10 0.09 29.88
C LEU A 315 -14.11 0.92 29.05
N ASN A 316 -13.63 2.04 29.58
CA ASN A 316 -12.59 2.87 28.96
C ASN A 316 -11.23 2.17 28.78
N SER A 317 -11.06 0.97 29.35
CA SER A 317 -9.95 0.04 29.10
C SER A 317 -10.53 -1.33 28.75
N PHE A 318 -10.26 -1.83 27.55
CA PHE A 318 -10.81 -3.11 27.11
C PHE A 318 -10.10 -4.29 27.77
N SER A 319 -10.88 -5.28 28.15
CA SER A 319 -10.44 -6.62 28.54
C SER A 319 -11.51 -7.63 28.12
N PRO A 320 -11.16 -8.91 27.85
CA PRO A 320 -12.11 -9.89 27.30
C PRO A 320 -13.38 -10.10 28.14
N ASP A 321 -13.27 -9.97 29.47
CA ASP A 321 -14.38 -10.02 30.43
C ASP A 321 -15.38 -8.85 30.29
N LYS A 322 -14.99 -7.76 29.63
CA LYS A 322 -15.83 -6.57 29.41
C LYS A 322 -16.54 -6.56 28.05
N LYS A 323 -16.37 -7.61 27.26
CA LYS A 323 -16.91 -7.73 25.89
C LYS A 323 -18.41 -7.41 25.81
N ASP A 324 -19.22 -8.12 26.59
CA ASP A 324 -20.69 -8.00 26.52
C ASP A 324 -21.17 -6.60 26.95
N ALA A 325 -20.48 -6.00 27.93
CA ALA A 325 -20.78 -4.65 28.39
C ALA A 325 -20.38 -3.59 27.35
N LEU A 326 -19.28 -3.81 26.62
CA LEU A 326 -18.91 -2.96 25.48
C LEU A 326 -19.92 -3.09 24.33
N ASP A 327 -20.41 -4.30 24.04
CA ASP A 327 -21.45 -4.48 23.00
C ASP A 327 -22.73 -3.74 23.33
N LYS A 328 -23.17 -3.84 24.59
CA LYS A 328 -24.34 -3.12 25.06
C LYS A 328 -24.17 -1.62 24.89
N PHE A 329 -23.03 -1.08 25.31
CA PHE A 329 -22.72 0.34 25.13
C PHE A 329 -22.71 0.74 23.65
N LEU A 330 -22.12 -0.08 22.78
CA LEU A 330 -22.07 0.20 21.35
C LEU A 330 -23.46 0.14 20.73
N MET A 331 -24.29 -0.86 21.05
CA MET A 331 -25.68 -0.95 20.56
C MET A 331 -26.54 0.24 21.02
N GLU A 332 -26.35 0.74 22.23
CA GLU A 332 -27.07 1.94 22.73
C GLU A 332 -26.70 3.20 21.94
N ASN A 333 -25.49 3.27 21.38
CA ASN A 333 -24.97 4.43 20.66
C ASN A 333 -24.91 4.21 19.13
N PHE A 334 -25.27 3.03 18.65
CA PHE A 334 -25.24 2.64 17.25
C PHE A 334 -26.66 2.44 16.75
N SER A 335 -27.10 3.33 15.86
CA SER A 335 -28.42 3.21 15.25
C SER A 335 -28.39 2.14 14.15
N LEU A 336 -29.04 1.01 14.41
CA LEU A 336 -29.31 0.04 13.36
C LEU A 336 -30.32 0.65 12.35
N PRO A 337 -30.08 0.52 11.04
CA PRO A 337 -31.06 0.93 10.06
C PRO A 337 -32.38 0.14 10.22
N THR A 338 -33.51 0.75 9.90
CA THR A 338 -34.80 0.06 9.81
C THR A 338 -35.20 -0.06 8.35
N ALA A 339 -35.68 -1.23 7.92
CA ALA A 339 -36.38 -1.36 6.65
C ALA A 339 -37.65 -0.49 6.70
N ASN A 340 -37.91 0.28 5.63
CA ASN A 340 -39.12 1.08 5.48
C ASN A 340 -40.26 0.25 4.90
#